data_AF-A0A355DMT6-F1
#
_entry.id   AF-A0A355DMT6-F1
#
_cell.length_a   1.000
_cell.length_b   1.000
_cell.length_c   1.000
_cell.angle_alpha   90.00
_cell.angle_beta   90.00
_cell.angle_gamma   90.00
#
_symmetry.space_group_name_H-M   'P 1'
#
loop_
_entity.id
_entity.type
_entity.pdbx_description
1 polymer ?
#
loop_
_entity_poly.entity_id
_entity_poly.type
_entity_poly.pdbx_seq_one_letter_code
_entity_poly.pdbx_strand_id
1 'polypeptide(L)'
;PSPPPPGSIWAQDVDAVIIPATACGGSAILSFSQSQTQIIAVEENQTSMQVPPEPLGIKAIRVHSYLEALGWLVAHRAGISADSLSSSLSSIRCLSIFSD
;
A
#
# COMPACT_ATOMS: atom_id res chain seq x y z
N PRO A 1 26.72 -15.09 2.77
CA PRO A 1 27.12 -13.84 2.09
C PRO A 1 28.04 -13.00 3.00
N SER A 2 29.03 -12.31 2.43
CA SER A 2 29.81 -11.31 3.16
C SER A 2 28.92 -10.13 3.58
N PRO A 3 29.17 -9.50 4.74
CA PRO A 3 28.39 -8.33 5.14
C PRO A 3 28.57 -7.20 4.13
N PRO A 4 27.53 -6.38 3.92
CA PRO A 4 27.63 -5.21 3.06
C PRO A 4 28.71 -4.21 3.41
N PRO A 5 29.10 -3.37 2.44
CA PRO A 5 29.73 -2.10 2.72
C PRO A 5 28.89 -1.24 3.69
N PRO A 6 29.51 -0.48 4.61
CA PRO A 6 28.82 0.46 5.49
C PRO A 6 27.93 1.42 4.69
N GLY A 7 26.69 1.61 5.15
CA GLY A 7 25.70 2.48 4.50
C GLY A 7 24.92 1.85 3.35
N SER A 8 25.15 0.58 3.02
CA SER A 8 24.30 -0.13 2.05
C SER A 8 22.93 -0.43 2.63
N ILE A 9 21.88 -0.26 1.82
CA ILE A 9 20.50 -0.67 2.14
C ILE A 9 20.29 -2.10 1.67
N TRP A 10 19.76 -2.96 2.54
CA TRP A 10 19.41 -4.34 2.26
C TRP A 10 17.90 -4.53 2.29
N ALA A 11 17.45 -5.70 1.82
CA ALA A 11 16.04 -6.02 1.78
C ALA A 11 15.37 -5.90 3.16
N GLN A 12 16.06 -6.31 4.25
CA GLN A 12 15.54 -6.19 5.61
C GLN A 12 15.47 -4.74 6.13
N ASP A 13 16.12 -3.79 5.45
CA ASP A 13 16.09 -2.37 5.81
C ASP A 13 14.94 -1.62 5.10
N VAL A 14 14.16 -2.31 4.26
CA VAL A 14 13.07 -1.73 3.47
C VAL A 14 11.73 -2.06 4.10
N ASP A 15 11.12 -1.08 4.76
CA ASP A 15 9.79 -1.23 5.37
C ASP A 15 8.66 -1.25 4.33
N ALA A 16 8.80 -0.47 3.25
CA ALA A 16 7.77 -0.36 2.21
C ALA A 16 8.35 -0.03 0.83
N VAL A 17 7.62 -0.43 -0.21
CA VAL A 17 7.94 -0.17 -1.62
C VAL A 17 6.69 0.37 -2.31
N ILE A 18 6.83 1.51 -3.00
CA ILE A 18 5.75 2.14 -3.78
C ILE A 18 6.00 1.89 -5.27
N ILE A 19 5.02 1.32 -5.96
CA ILE A 19 5.10 1.00 -7.39
C ILE A 19 3.80 1.32 -8.13
N PRO A 20 3.84 1.50 -9.46
CA PRO A 20 2.64 1.45 -10.29
C PRO A 20 1.88 0.15 -10.04
N ALA A 21 0.55 0.23 -9.92
CA ALA A 21 -0.30 -0.95 -9.71
C ALA A 21 -0.29 -1.95 -10.87
N THR A 22 0.35 -1.60 -11.98
CA THR A 22 0.47 -2.39 -13.19
C THR A 22 1.87 -3.01 -13.37
N ALA A 23 2.78 -2.79 -12.42
CA ALA A 23 4.19 -3.16 -12.54
C ALA A 23 4.66 -4.15 -11.44
N CYS A 24 3.79 -5.05 -10.98
CA CYS A 24 4.08 -5.94 -9.85
C CYS A 24 4.93 -7.18 -10.19
N GLY A 25 5.26 -7.41 -11.47
CA GLY A 25 5.99 -8.61 -11.93
C GLY A 25 7.52 -8.56 -11.79
N GLY A 26 8.10 -7.46 -11.30
CA GLY A 26 9.54 -7.34 -11.13
C GLY A 26 10.09 -8.27 -10.04
N SER A 27 11.30 -8.80 -10.22
CA SER A 27 11.94 -9.73 -9.27
C SER A 27 12.07 -9.16 -7.86
N ALA A 28 12.35 -7.85 -7.73
CA ALA A 28 12.37 -7.17 -6.45
C ALA A 28 11.01 -7.24 -5.74
N ILE A 29 9.92 -6.97 -6.46
CA ILE A 29 8.56 -6.98 -5.90
C ILE A 29 8.13 -8.39 -5.52
N LEU A 30 8.43 -9.38 -6.37
CA LEU A 30 8.19 -10.80 -6.07
C LEU A 30 8.98 -11.28 -4.85
N SER A 31 10.20 -10.77 -4.64
CA SER A 31 11.00 -11.08 -3.46
C SER A 31 10.44 -10.39 -2.22
N PHE A 32 10.10 -9.10 -2.31
CA PHE A 32 9.56 -8.33 -1.19
C PHE A 32 8.17 -8.82 -0.77
N SER A 33 7.36 -9.34 -1.68
CA SER A 33 6.04 -9.88 -1.36
C SER A 33 6.08 -11.11 -0.44
N GLN A 34 7.25 -11.73 -0.28
CA GLN A 34 7.50 -12.85 0.62
C GLN A 34 8.12 -12.40 1.96
N SER A 35 8.26 -11.09 2.18
CA SER A 35 8.85 -10.49 3.37
C SER A 35 7.81 -9.67 4.14
N GLN A 36 8.24 -8.94 5.17
CA GLN A 36 7.38 -8.01 5.90
C GLN A 36 7.24 -6.64 5.22
N THR A 37 7.97 -6.40 4.13
CA THR A 37 7.90 -5.16 3.35
C THR A 37 6.50 -4.95 2.79
N GLN A 38 5.94 -3.77 2.99
CA GLN A 38 4.65 -3.41 2.44
C GLN A 38 4.75 -2.97 0.99
N ILE A 39 3.91 -3.55 0.16
CA ILE A 39 3.82 -3.19 -1.25
C ILE A 39 2.64 -2.25 -1.40
N ILE A 40 2.91 -1.02 -1.85
CA ILE A 40 1.91 0.02 -2.09
C ILE A 40 1.79 0.21 -3.61
N ALA A 41 0.65 -0.18 -4.16
CA ALA A 41 0.33 -0.18 -5.58
C ALA A 41 -0.49 1.07 -5.93
N VAL A 42 0.10 1.96 -6.72
CA VAL A 42 -0.49 3.25 -7.12
C VAL A 42 -1.25 3.11 -8.42
N GLU A 43 -2.56 3.39 -8.41
CA GLU A 43 -3.45 3.14 -9.54
C GLU A 43 -3.36 4.19 -10.65
N GLU A 44 -3.15 5.46 -10.32
CA GLU A 44 -3.07 6.55 -11.30
C GLU A 44 -1.87 6.40 -12.24
N ASN A 45 -0.82 5.69 -11.82
CA ASN A 45 0.37 5.46 -12.64
C ASN A 45 0.22 4.17 -13.45
N GLN A 46 -0.12 4.33 -14.71
CA GLN A 46 -0.31 3.23 -15.66
C GLN A 46 0.99 2.95 -16.42
N THR A 47 1.26 1.67 -16.64
CA THR A 47 2.39 1.23 -17.48
C THR A 47 1.86 0.45 -18.69
N SER A 48 2.69 0.31 -19.74
CA SER A 48 2.27 -0.39 -20.95
C SER A 48 2.03 -1.88 -20.72
N MET A 49 2.79 -2.48 -19.80
CA MET A 49 2.62 -3.87 -19.40
C MET A 49 1.65 -3.92 -18.22
N GLN A 50 0.65 -4.81 -18.27
CA GLN A 50 -0.42 -4.84 -17.29
C GLN A 50 -0.25 -6.04 -16.36
N VAL A 51 0.62 -5.90 -15.37
CA VAL A 51 0.90 -6.93 -14.36
C VAL A 51 0.43 -6.46 -12.99
N PRO A 52 -0.87 -6.61 -12.68
CA PRO A 52 -1.41 -6.27 -11.39
C PRO A 52 -0.98 -7.28 -10.30
N PRO A 53 -1.11 -6.93 -9.01
CA PRO A 53 -0.63 -7.79 -7.92
C PRO A 53 -1.48 -9.06 -7.72
N GLU A 54 -2.78 -9.02 -8.04
CA GLU A 54 -3.73 -10.09 -7.72
C GLU A 54 -3.42 -11.42 -8.44
N PRO A 55 -3.14 -11.46 -9.76
CA PRO A 55 -2.75 -12.69 -10.45
C PRO A 55 -1.43 -13.30 -9.95
N LEU A 56 -0.60 -12.50 -9.29
CA LEU A 56 0.69 -12.93 -8.72
C LEU A 56 0.56 -13.40 -7.27
N GLY A 57 -0.63 -13.29 -6.66
CA GLY A 57 -0.84 -13.60 -5.24
C GLY A 57 -0.16 -12.62 -4.28
N ILE A 58 0.18 -11.41 -4.76
CA ILE A 58 0.85 -10.37 -3.96
C ILE A 58 -0.19 -9.62 -3.14
N LYS A 59 0.00 -9.55 -1.82
CA LYS A 59 -0.79 -8.70 -0.93
C LYS A 59 -0.27 -7.26 -1.03
N ALA A 60 -0.90 -6.46 -1.88
CA ALA A 60 -0.59 -5.05 -2.04
C ALA A 60 -1.69 -4.16 -1.45
N ILE A 61 -1.27 -3.02 -0.92
CA ILE A 61 -2.13 -1.92 -0.51
C ILE A 61 -2.35 -1.07 -1.74
N ARG A 62 -3.61 -0.95 -2.19
CA ARG A 62 -3.95 -0.13 -3.34
C ARG A 62 -4.25 1.29 -2.89
N VAL A 63 -3.66 2.25 -3.57
CA VAL A 63 -3.90 3.68 -3.39
C VAL A 63 -4.11 4.32 -4.74
N HIS A 64 -4.93 5.37 -4.81
CA HIS A 64 -5.19 6.02 -6.08
C HIS A 64 -3.96 6.78 -6.56
N SER A 65 -3.32 7.55 -5.68
CA SER A 65 -2.24 8.48 -6.03
C SER A 65 -0.96 8.31 -5.23
N TYR A 66 0.14 8.84 -5.73
CA TYR A 66 1.39 8.90 -4.96
C TYR A 66 1.28 9.78 -3.71
N LEU A 67 0.41 10.80 -3.74
CA LEU A 67 0.13 11.62 -2.55
C LEU A 67 -0.55 10.78 -1.47
N GLU A 68 -1.49 9.93 -1.87
CA GLU A 68 -2.12 8.97 -0.96
C GLU A 68 -1.12 7.92 -0.45
N ALA A 69 -0.21 7.44 -1.29
CA ALA A 69 0.90 6.57 -0.87
C ALA A 69 1.77 7.22 0.21
N LEU A 70 2.07 8.51 0.09
CA LEU A 70 2.79 9.27 1.13
C LEU A 70 1.98 9.37 2.41
N GLY A 71 0.68 9.69 2.33
CA GLY A 71 -0.20 9.72 3.50
C GLY A 71 -0.24 8.37 4.22
N TRP A 72 -0.28 7.28 3.45
CA TRP A 72 -0.20 5.92 3.95
C TRP A 72 1.10 5.67 4.72
N LEU A 73 2.26 6.05 4.17
CA LEU A 73 3.56 5.91 4.83
C LEU A 73 3.63 6.70 6.14
N VAL A 74 3.08 7.92 6.16
CA VAL A 74 3.03 8.75 7.37
C VAL A 74 2.17 8.09 8.44
N ALA A 75 0.98 7.59 8.09
CA ALA A 75 0.11 6.88 9.02
C ALA A 75 0.78 5.62 9.58
N HIS A 76 1.37 4.80 8.71
CA HIS A 76 2.09 3.59 9.11
C HIS A 76 3.23 3.91 10.08
N ARG A 77 4.09 4.87 9.73
CA ARG A 77 5.22 5.28 10.58
C ARG A 77 4.77 5.81 11.94
N ALA A 78 3.61 6.46 12.00
CA ALA A 78 3.02 6.97 13.23
C ALA A 78 2.27 5.90 14.05
N GLY A 79 2.15 4.66 13.55
CA GLY A 79 1.34 3.61 14.18
C GLY A 79 -0.17 3.90 14.13
N ILE A 80 -0.61 4.72 13.18
CA ILE A 80 -2.01 5.10 13.00
C ILE A 80 -2.62 4.18 11.93
N SER A 81 -3.79 3.61 12.21
CA SER A 81 -4.55 2.86 11.20
C SER A 81 -5.00 3.81 10.09
N ALA A 82 -4.62 3.54 8.84
CA ALA A 82 -5.04 4.34 7.69
C ALA A 82 -6.58 4.39 7.56
N ASP A 83 -7.28 3.30 7.90
CA ASP A 83 -8.74 3.22 7.86
C ASP A 83 -9.40 4.24 8.80
N SER A 84 -8.72 4.60 9.91
CA SER A 84 -9.22 5.61 10.86
C SER A 84 -9.18 7.03 10.32
N LEU A 85 -8.41 7.26 9.25
CA LEU A 85 -8.29 8.55 8.56
C LEU A 85 -9.26 8.67 7.38
N SER A 86 -10.00 7.60 7.08
CA SER A 86 -11.04 7.61 6.06
C SER A 86 -12.33 8.20 6.63
N SER A 87 -13.01 9.02 5.84
CA SER A 87 -14.30 9.62 6.23
C SER A 87 -15.48 8.67 6.01
N SER A 88 -15.28 7.34 6.05
CA SER A 88 -16.35 6.36 5.82
C SER A 88 -17.32 6.30 7.01
N LEU A 89 -18.00 7.41 7.24
CA LEU A 89 -19.12 7.47 8.16
C LEU A 89 -20.35 6.98 7.40
N SER A 90 -21.00 5.95 7.94
CA SER A 90 -22.33 5.58 7.50
C SER A 90 -23.23 6.80 7.54
N SER A 91 -24.03 7.05 6.50
CA SER A 91 -25.01 8.13 6.52
C SER A 91 -25.90 7.99 7.76
N ILE A 92 -26.08 9.09 8.50
CA ILE A 92 -26.94 9.12 9.68
C ILE A 92 -28.37 8.90 9.19
N ARG A 93 -28.94 7.73 9.53
CA ARG A 93 -30.36 7.47 9.27
C ARG A 93 -31.20 8.39 10.15
N CYS A 94 -32.10 9.16 9.54
CA CYS A 94 -33.10 9.92 10.26
C CYS A 94 -34.00 8.94 11.04
N LEU A 95 -34.04 9.05 12.38
CA LEU A 95 -35.06 8.36 13.17
C LEU A 95 -36.38 9.11 12.95
N SER A 96 -37.26 8.54 12.12
CA SER A 96 -38.66 8.95 12.10
C SER A 96 -39.32 8.45 13.39
N ILE A 97 -39.42 9.33 14.38
CA ILE A 97 -40.28 9.11 15.54
C ILE A 97 -41.69 9.37 15.05
N PHE A 98 -42.40 8.34 14.61
CA PHE A 98 -43.84 8.45 14.39
C PHE A 98 -44.52 8.52 15.76
N SER A 99 -45.21 9.64 16.00
CA SER A 99 -46.22 9.76 17.04
C SER A 99 -47.54 9.98 16.33
N ASP A 100 -48.41 8.98 16.38
CA ASP A 100 -49.88 9.07 16.44
C ASP A 100 -50.43 7.75 17.00
#